data_AF-A0A2S7T6R6-F1
#
_entry.id   AF-A0A2S7T6R6-F1
#
_cell.length_a   1.000
_cell.length_b   1.000
_cell.length_c   1.000
_cell.angle_alpha   90.00
_cell.angle_beta   90.00
_cell.angle_gamma   90.00
#
_symmetry.space_group_name_H-M   'P 1'
#
loop_
_entity.id
_entity.type
_entity.pdbx_description
1 polymer ?
#
loop_
_entity_poly.entity_id
_entity_poly.type
_entity_poly.pdbx_seq_one_letter_code
_entity_poly.pdbx_strand_id
1 'polypeptide(L)'
;MSLEEDVRKFLPSIYPKVKETIKLRHLLNHTSGIRDIYDLLSIQNKPWWKQVGFDVEDAMELVEKQEELAFTPGFKYTYSNTGYLLLTQVIEKISGQDFHDYSKAFFQKMGMNNTEFLKNYMLVIPNKAVPYVKWGQNSPWKEYPMLTSLYGDGFLFTTLPDMLTFEAVIQKAKQNNNQLLLQSQQAIPNSEVQTYGYGLKLFDRLNYSARHHDGSTGAYHSESLRFPEQNLTVFVMGNNGNQWSGSFTEAVAKMILPKKEMELNYDARLSTIENSGSAPVVGQYLSRGNYTMRIEEKDGKYTWHNANNRPLELVKESESVLAFTDGSGEKLGFTADQMLYFYPNGKVSEYNRLHIPKPTAAELESYTGKYYSSELDFTFRIEYKDGKLLYIEGKDDTEEMDIVNREEILAQDYILKVQRDAFDRVVGLRLTISRVQNNLFVKKTKLQFQPKAQLADGSIQVTTIGGAKNDPSQILLTKNKPNGNEIWNKRFGGKSYDKASSILSLKDGYLIVGSTSSFGNGNYDMFVIKTDLKGNKLWQETYGEFANEYGYSAEETDQGYIIKGTKQDFETYATNNPKSYKVNVWYVTIDKHGKELSNTLLEEID
;
A
#
# COMPACT_ATOMS: atom_id res chain seq x y z
N MET A 1 -1.61 5.03 34.80
CA MET A 1 -1.71 4.75 33.35
C MET A 1 -1.45 3.27 33.13
N SER A 2 -2.25 2.62 32.30
CA SER A 2 -2.04 1.24 31.83
C SER A 2 -1.67 1.26 30.35
N LEU A 3 -0.76 0.38 29.92
CA LEU A 3 -0.39 0.25 28.50
C LEU A 3 -1.51 -0.33 27.63
N GLU A 4 -2.58 -0.84 28.26
CA GLU A 4 -3.79 -1.34 27.58
C GLU A 4 -4.81 -0.24 27.31
N GLU A 5 -4.60 0.99 27.80
CA GLU A 5 -5.49 2.13 27.53
C GLU A 5 -5.38 2.56 26.06
N ASP A 6 -6.51 2.98 25.49
CA ASP A 6 -6.57 3.57 24.17
C ASP A 6 -5.83 4.92 24.14
N VAL A 7 -4.95 5.12 23.16
CA VAL A 7 -4.21 6.38 22.97
C VAL A 7 -5.14 7.58 22.87
N ARG A 8 -6.35 7.39 22.32
CA ARG A 8 -7.35 8.46 22.13
C ARG A 8 -7.95 8.99 23.42
N LYS A 9 -7.73 8.30 24.54
CA LYS A 9 -8.01 8.86 25.87
C LYS A 9 -7.15 10.10 26.16
N PHE A 10 -5.95 10.15 25.59
CA PHE A 10 -4.98 11.24 25.79
C PHE A 10 -4.92 12.15 24.55
N LEU A 11 -5.08 11.59 23.35
CA LEU A 11 -5.01 12.27 22.06
C LEU A 11 -6.27 12.00 21.21
N PRO A 12 -7.42 12.63 21.53
CA PRO A 12 -8.72 12.29 20.93
C PRO A 12 -8.85 12.63 19.44
N SER A 13 -7.98 13.50 18.90
CA SER A 13 -7.96 13.88 17.49
C SER A 13 -7.35 12.82 16.57
N ILE A 14 -6.65 11.83 17.12
CA ILE A 14 -5.88 10.85 16.35
C ILE A 14 -6.80 9.69 15.93
N TYR A 15 -6.99 9.51 14.62
CA TYR A 15 -7.82 8.45 14.02
C TYR A 15 -9.23 8.33 14.65
N PRO A 16 -10.05 9.41 14.66
CA PRO A 16 -11.33 9.44 15.36
C PRO A 16 -12.39 8.50 14.73
N LYS A 17 -12.21 8.12 13.46
CA LYS A 17 -13.12 7.24 12.71
C LYS A 17 -12.80 5.74 12.85
N VAL A 18 -11.60 5.39 13.33
CA VAL A 18 -11.16 4.00 13.50
C VAL A 18 -11.89 3.38 14.69
N LYS A 19 -12.43 2.17 14.54
CA LYS A 19 -13.23 1.53 15.60
C LYS A 19 -12.38 0.71 16.56
N GLU A 20 -11.29 0.16 16.05
CA GLU A 20 -10.33 -0.66 16.76
C GLU A 20 -9.63 0.14 17.86
N THR A 21 -9.38 -0.47 19.00
CA THR A 21 -8.62 0.14 20.10
C THR A 21 -7.15 0.24 19.74
N ILE A 22 -6.60 1.46 19.74
CA ILE A 22 -5.17 1.70 19.53
C ILE A 22 -4.50 1.87 20.90
N LYS A 23 -4.02 0.76 21.47
CA LYS A 23 -3.43 0.75 22.81
C LYS A 23 -2.05 1.42 22.84
N LEU A 24 -1.66 2.01 23.97
CA LEU A 24 -0.31 2.55 24.17
C LEU A 24 0.79 1.49 23.94
N ARG A 25 0.56 0.22 24.32
CA ARG A 25 1.50 -0.88 24.02
C ARG A 25 1.73 -1.07 22.52
N HIS A 26 0.72 -0.78 21.67
CA HIS A 26 0.87 -0.91 20.23
C HIS A 26 1.82 0.14 19.65
N LEU A 27 1.88 1.35 20.23
CA LEU A 27 2.85 2.37 19.83
C LEU A 27 4.27 1.96 20.21
N LEU A 28 4.46 1.55 21.47
CA LEU A 28 5.77 1.13 21.98
C LEU A 28 6.37 -0.05 21.21
N ASN A 29 5.50 -0.95 20.71
CA ASN A 29 5.91 -2.16 20.03
C ASN A 29 5.79 -2.15 18.51
N HIS A 30 5.51 -0.99 17.90
CA HIS A 30 5.37 -0.85 16.45
C HIS A 30 4.30 -1.77 15.85
N THR A 31 3.19 -1.97 16.56
CA THR A 31 2.05 -2.80 16.12
C THR A 31 0.75 -2.01 15.99
N SER A 32 0.81 -0.68 15.98
CA SER A 32 -0.39 0.19 16.01
C SER A 32 -1.14 0.26 14.68
N GLY A 33 -0.49 0.00 13.56
CA GLY A 33 -1.04 0.28 12.24
C GLY A 33 -1.02 1.77 11.86
N ILE A 34 -0.47 2.66 12.72
CA ILE A 34 -0.33 4.09 12.41
C ILE A 34 0.78 4.27 11.36
N ARG A 35 0.43 4.99 10.30
CA ARG A 35 1.32 5.27 9.16
C ARG A 35 2.48 6.18 9.58
N ASP A 36 3.68 5.88 9.07
CA ASP A 36 4.91 6.63 9.40
C ASP A 36 4.95 8.01 8.73
N ILE A 37 5.22 9.05 9.50
CA ILE A 37 5.16 10.44 9.06
C ILE A 37 6.15 10.77 7.95
N TYR A 38 7.33 10.17 7.96
CA TYR A 38 8.37 10.47 6.97
C TYR A 38 8.02 9.90 5.60
N ASP A 39 7.39 8.73 5.58
CA ASP A 39 6.91 8.10 4.37
C ASP A 39 5.66 8.87 3.84
N LEU A 40 4.77 9.37 4.72
CA LEU A 40 3.64 10.25 4.31
C LEU A 40 4.12 11.55 3.65
N LEU A 41 5.10 12.21 4.26
CA LEU A 41 5.73 13.42 3.74
C LEU A 41 6.44 13.19 2.39
N SER A 42 7.03 12.01 2.22
CA SER A 42 7.69 11.64 0.97
C SER A 42 6.68 11.49 -0.18
N ILE A 43 5.50 10.93 0.08
CA ILE A 43 4.41 10.86 -0.91
C ILE A 43 3.93 12.26 -1.33
N GLN A 44 3.95 13.24 -0.42
CA GLN A 44 3.63 14.64 -0.75
C GLN A 44 4.77 15.37 -1.47
N ASN A 45 5.90 14.70 -1.74
CA ASN A 45 7.14 15.27 -2.25
C ASN A 45 7.67 16.44 -1.40
N LYS A 46 7.45 16.32 -0.09
CA LYS A 46 7.93 17.24 0.93
C LYS A 46 8.72 16.45 1.97
N PRO A 47 9.82 15.76 1.59
CA PRO A 47 10.56 14.96 2.55
C PRO A 47 11.06 15.84 3.71
N TRP A 48 10.97 15.31 4.93
CA TRP A 48 11.22 16.05 6.17
C TRP A 48 12.54 16.84 6.18
N TRP A 49 13.60 16.28 5.59
CA TRP A 49 14.93 16.89 5.57
C TRP A 49 15.07 18.11 4.65
N LYS A 50 14.07 18.41 3.80
CA LYS A 50 14.02 19.64 3.00
C LYS A 50 13.16 20.72 3.66
N GLN A 51 12.48 20.40 4.75
CA GLN A 51 11.50 21.29 5.37
C GLN A 51 12.15 22.07 6.51
N VAL A 52 12.45 23.34 6.25
CA VAL A 52 13.00 24.26 7.25
C VAL A 52 11.94 24.53 8.31
N GLY A 53 12.26 24.24 9.56
CA GLY A 53 11.37 24.52 10.70
C GLY A 53 10.34 23.44 10.99
N PHE A 54 10.34 22.32 10.27
CA PHE A 54 9.38 21.24 10.50
C PHE A 54 9.46 20.71 11.94
N ASP A 55 8.35 20.75 12.64
CA ASP A 55 8.23 20.43 14.07
C ASP A 55 7.14 19.38 14.36
N VAL A 56 6.86 19.16 15.65
CA VAL A 56 5.90 18.15 16.09
C VAL A 56 4.46 18.57 15.80
N GLU A 57 4.14 19.87 15.85
CA GLU A 57 2.84 20.42 15.50
C GLU A 57 2.51 20.17 14.03
N ASP A 58 3.46 20.44 13.12
CA ASP A 58 3.31 20.13 11.69
C ASP A 58 3.09 18.63 11.44
N ALA A 59 3.87 17.78 12.14
CA ALA A 59 3.72 16.34 12.07
C ALA A 59 2.33 15.88 12.57
N MET A 60 1.87 16.44 13.68
CA MET A 60 0.56 16.14 14.26
C MET A 60 -0.57 16.53 13.30
N GLU A 61 -0.51 17.68 12.63
CA GLU A 61 -1.52 18.08 11.65
C GLU A 61 -1.68 17.03 10.53
N LEU A 62 -0.58 16.47 10.05
CA LEU A 62 -0.60 15.43 9.01
C LEU A 62 -1.11 14.08 9.54
N VAL A 63 -0.77 13.71 10.78
CA VAL A 63 -1.29 12.48 11.43
C VAL A 63 -2.79 12.60 11.68
N GLU A 64 -3.28 13.76 12.12
CA GLU A 64 -4.71 14.01 12.41
C GLU A 64 -5.59 13.97 11.15
N LYS A 65 -5.01 14.21 9.96
CA LYS A 65 -5.70 14.05 8.66
C LYS A 65 -5.86 12.59 8.24
N GLN A 66 -5.15 11.65 8.87
CA GLN A 66 -5.26 10.24 8.51
C GLN A 66 -6.57 9.64 9.04
N GLU A 67 -7.27 8.89 8.19
CA GLU A 67 -8.58 8.32 8.47
C GLU A 67 -8.54 6.79 8.68
N GLU A 68 -7.58 6.11 8.05
CA GLU A 68 -7.46 4.65 8.08
C GLU A 68 -6.08 4.18 8.54
N LEU A 69 -6.03 3.08 9.30
CA LEU A 69 -4.79 2.43 9.67
C LEU A 69 -4.22 1.62 8.48
N ALA A 70 -2.90 1.43 8.49
CA ALA A 70 -2.21 0.51 7.59
C ALA A 70 -2.71 -0.94 7.75
N PHE A 71 -3.01 -1.34 8.98
CA PHE A 71 -3.50 -2.66 9.38
C PHE A 71 -4.13 -2.60 10.78
N THR A 72 -4.87 -3.63 11.17
CA THR A 72 -5.49 -3.76 12.50
C THR A 72 -4.42 -3.74 13.61
N PRO A 73 -4.61 -2.95 14.69
CA PRO A 73 -3.64 -2.90 15.79
C PRO A 73 -3.37 -4.28 16.40
N GLY A 74 -2.10 -4.59 16.67
CA GLY A 74 -1.63 -5.88 17.17
C GLY A 74 -1.37 -6.94 16.10
N PHE A 75 -1.76 -6.71 14.84
CA PHE A 75 -1.68 -7.73 13.78
C PHE A 75 -0.24 -8.09 13.39
N LYS A 76 0.64 -7.10 13.22
CA LYS A 76 2.04 -7.29 12.84
C LYS A 76 2.92 -6.16 13.33
N TYR A 77 4.23 -6.42 13.31
CA TYR A 77 5.26 -5.40 13.47
C TYR A 77 5.43 -4.58 12.18
N THR A 78 5.43 -3.25 12.29
CA THR A 78 5.88 -2.31 11.26
C THR A 78 6.40 -1.07 11.97
N TYR A 79 7.72 -0.86 11.91
CA TYR A 79 8.40 0.27 12.56
C TYR A 79 7.71 1.60 12.21
N SER A 80 7.41 2.42 13.21
CA SER A 80 6.71 3.69 13.03
C SER A 80 7.26 4.76 13.97
N ASN A 81 7.93 5.75 13.39
CA ASN A 81 8.40 6.93 14.11
C ASN A 81 7.22 7.73 14.68
N THR A 82 6.12 7.81 13.93
CA THR A 82 4.87 8.43 14.38
C THR A 82 4.43 7.86 15.73
N GLY A 83 4.59 6.55 15.95
CA GLY A 83 4.24 5.93 17.22
C GLY A 83 5.02 6.51 18.41
N TYR A 84 6.32 6.75 18.25
CA TYR A 84 7.17 7.33 19.29
C TYR A 84 6.97 8.84 19.45
N LEU A 85 6.69 9.55 18.36
CA LEU A 85 6.26 10.96 18.42
C LEU A 85 4.95 11.10 19.22
N LEU A 86 3.95 10.25 18.97
CA LEU A 86 2.70 10.29 19.75
C LEU A 86 2.92 9.95 21.24
N LEU A 87 3.90 9.10 21.56
CA LEU A 87 4.23 8.80 22.95
C LEU A 87 4.79 10.02 23.69
N THR A 88 5.52 10.93 23.03
CA THR A 88 5.96 12.18 23.69
C THR A 88 4.75 13.02 24.07
N GLN A 89 3.79 13.16 23.16
CA GLN A 89 2.55 13.91 23.38
C GLN A 89 1.72 13.29 24.52
N VAL A 90 1.64 11.96 24.59
CA VAL A 90 0.99 11.26 25.71
C VAL A 90 1.70 11.56 27.04
N ILE A 91 3.04 11.54 27.07
CA ILE A 91 3.82 11.87 28.27
C ILE A 91 3.52 13.30 28.74
N GLU A 92 3.45 14.27 27.83
CA GLU A 92 3.11 15.65 28.19
C GLU A 92 1.71 15.75 28.78
N LYS A 93 0.71 15.11 28.15
CA LYS A 93 -0.68 15.11 28.65
C LYS A 93 -0.80 14.49 30.04
N ILE A 94 -0.03 13.45 30.34
CA ILE A 94 -0.11 12.74 31.63
C ILE A 94 0.70 13.46 32.71
N SER A 95 1.90 13.94 32.37
CA SER A 95 2.81 14.58 33.33
C SER A 95 2.44 16.05 33.61
N GLY A 96 1.75 16.70 32.68
CA GLY A 96 1.53 18.15 32.70
C GLY A 96 2.81 18.98 32.48
N GLN A 97 3.89 18.34 32.01
CA GLN A 97 5.18 18.96 31.75
C GLN A 97 5.52 18.89 30.27
N ASP A 98 6.28 19.89 29.79
CA ASP A 98 6.94 19.84 28.48
C ASP A 98 7.87 18.63 28.40
N PHE A 99 7.85 17.92 27.28
CA PHE A 99 8.57 16.66 27.10
C PHE A 99 10.08 16.83 27.20
N HIS A 100 10.63 17.96 26.71
CA HIS A 100 12.06 18.21 26.77
C HIS A 100 12.51 18.39 28.22
N ASP A 101 11.77 19.15 29.02
CA ASP A 101 12.10 19.37 30.42
C ASP A 101 11.92 18.08 31.23
N TYR A 102 10.84 17.32 30.96
CA TYR A 102 10.59 16.02 31.57
C TYR A 102 11.72 15.01 31.28
N SER A 103 12.09 14.86 30.01
CA SER A 103 13.12 13.91 29.57
C SER A 103 14.53 14.32 30.03
N LYS A 104 14.87 15.61 29.97
CA LYS A 104 16.14 16.14 30.50
C LYS A 104 16.30 15.86 31.99
N ALA A 105 15.24 16.10 32.78
CA ALA A 105 15.25 15.78 34.20
C ALA A 105 15.43 14.28 34.46
N PHE A 106 14.87 13.41 33.61
CA PHE A 106 15.09 11.97 33.68
C PHE A 106 16.55 11.58 33.43
N PHE A 107 17.19 12.11 32.38
CA PHE A 107 18.60 11.85 32.08
C PHE A 107 19.55 12.37 33.17
N GLN A 108 19.31 13.59 33.66
CA GLN A 108 20.10 14.18 34.75
C GLN A 108 20.05 13.35 36.04
N LYS A 109 18.89 12.78 36.39
CA LYS A 109 18.76 11.86 37.54
C LYS A 109 19.59 10.59 37.39
N MET A 110 19.90 10.17 36.16
CA MET A 110 20.78 9.03 35.88
C MET A 110 22.26 9.43 35.77
N GLY A 111 22.59 10.72 35.91
CA GLY A 111 23.95 11.24 35.74
C GLY A 111 24.34 11.57 34.30
N MET A 112 23.39 11.57 33.36
CA MET A 112 23.59 11.90 31.95
C MET A 112 23.31 13.40 31.72
N ASN A 113 24.25 14.26 32.12
CA ASN A 113 24.04 15.71 32.13
C ASN A 113 24.18 16.39 30.76
N ASN A 114 24.70 15.68 29.75
CA ASN A 114 24.91 16.17 28.38
C ASN A 114 24.01 15.42 27.39
N THR A 115 22.83 15.00 27.85
CA THR A 115 21.85 14.26 27.07
C THR A 115 20.50 14.97 27.08
N GLU A 116 20.02 15.37 25.91
CA GLU A 116 18.71 16.05 25.77
C GLU A 116 18.15 15.97 24.35
N PHE A 117 16.83 16.08 24.24
CA PHE A 117 16.15 16.43 23.00
C PHE A 117 16.21 17.94 22.82
N LEU A 118 16.49 18.42 21.60
CA LEU A 118 16.65 19.85 21.34
C LEU A 118 15.30 20.53 21.09
N LYS A 119 14.96 21.54 21.91
CA LYS A 119 13.77 22.38 21.69
C LYS A 119 13.81 23.16 20.36
N ASN A 120 15.00 23.50 19.90
CA ASN A 120 15.19 24.27 18.69
C ASN A 120 16.52 23.88 18.03
N TYR A 121 16.44 23.42 16.78
CA TYR A 121 17.60 22.93 16.01
C TYR A 121 18.66 24.01 15.73
N MET A 122 18.28 25.30 15.80
CA MET A 122 19.17 26.44 15.56
C MET A 122 20.01 26.83 16.78
N LEU A 123 19.76 26.23 17.94
CA LEU A 123 20.55 26.53 19.13
C LEU A 123 22.02 26.11 18.93
N VAL A 124 22.92 26.98 19.38
CA VAL A 124 24.36 26.70 19.40
C VAL A 124 24.65 25.72 20.53
N ILE A 125 25.13 24.54 20.18
CA ILE A 125 25.47 23.47 21.12
C ILE A 125 27.00 23.35 21.17
N PRO A 126 27.64 23.66 22.31
CA PRO A 126 29.08 23.50 22.47
C PRO A 126 29.53 22.07 22.19
N ASN A 127 30.65 21.91 21.48
CA ASN A 127 31.25 20.60 21.16
C ASN A 127 30.34 19.63 20.39
N LYS A 128 29.29 20.12 19.71
CA LYS A 128 28.46 19.29 18.82
C LYS A 128 29.28 18.85 17.60
N ALA A 129 29.34 17.54 17.36
CA ALA A 129 29.94 17.01 16.14
C ALA A 129 29.11 17.44 14.93
N VAL A 130 29.73 18.00 13.89
CA VAL A 130 29.04 18.41 12.66
C VAL A 130 28.81 17.18 11.77
N PRO A 131 27.58 16.86 11.36
CA PRO A 131 27.32 15.69 10.53
C PRO A 131 27.67 15.97 9.07
N TYR A 132 28.22 14.97 8.38
CA TYR A 132 28.68 15.12 7.00
C TYR A 132 28.41 13.85 6.16
N VAL A 133 28.22 14.04 4.86
CA VAL A 133 27.89 12.96 3.91
C VAL A 133 28.40 13.27 2.50
N LYS A 134 28.70 12.23 1.73
CA LYS A 134 28.97 12.24 0.29
C LYS A 134 27.75 11.74 -0.49
N TRP A 135 27.24 12.59 -1.36
CA TRP A 135 26.15 12.28 -2.29
C TRP A 135 26.69 11.72 -3.61
N GLY A 136 27.21 10.50 -3.56
CA GLY A 136 27.87 9.80 -4.68
C GLY A 136 29.36 9.60 -4.47
N GLN A 137 29.92 8.53 -5.07
CA GLN A 137 31.31 8.11 -4.82
C GLN A 137 32.34 9.21 -5.12
N ASN A 138 32.10 10.00 -6.17
CA ASN A 138 33.01 11.05 -6.63
C ASN A 138 32.65 12.46 -6.13
N SER A 139 31.66 12.58 -5.23
CA SER A 139 31.23 13.87 -4.67
C SER A 139 32.14 14.30 -3.50
N PRO A 140 32.34 15.61 -3.27
CA PRO A 140 33.00 16.09 -2.06
C PRO A 140 32.14 15.79 -0.82
N TRP A 141 32.77 15.70 0.35
CA TRP A 141 32.06 15.68 1.63
C TRP A 141 31.32 17.02 1.82
N LYS A 142 30.07 16.94 2.27
CA LYS A 142 29.24 18.10 2.58
C LYS A 142 28.69 17.96 3.98
N GLU A 143 28.61 19.07 4.69
CA GLU A 143 27.85 19.12 5.94
C GLU A 143 26.37 18.85 5.66
N TYR A 144 25.73 18.15 6.59
CA TYR A 144 24.30 17.94 6.57
C TYR A 144 23.63 18.95 7.50
N PRO A 145 22.86 19.93 6.99
CA PRO A 145 22.16 20.86 7.86
C PRO A 145 20.97 20.15 8.54
N MET A 146 20.94 20.16 9.86
CA MET A 146 19.76 19.78 10.63
C MET A 146 18.76 20.94 10.56
N LEU A 147 17.56 20.68 10.03
CA LEU A 147 16.56 21.71 9.71
C LEU A 147 15.22 21.52 10.43
N THR A 148 15.10 20.52 11.30
CA THR A 148 13.84 20.10 11.92
C THR A 148 13.95 20.08 13.44
N SER A 149 12.85 20.36 14.13
CA SER A 149 12.71 20.31 15.59
C SER A 149 11.87 19.11 16.04
N LEU A 150 11.91 17.99 15.31
CA LEU A 150 11.26 16.76 15.73
C LEU A 150 11.99 16.13 16.92
N TYR A 151 11.26 15.39 17.75
CA TYR A 151 11.80 14.70 18.92
C TYR A 151 10.96 13.47 19.31
N GLY A 152 11.59 12.57 20.06
CA GLY A 152 10.95 11.37 20.63
C GLY A 152 11.24 10.09 19.86
N ASP A 153 11.01 10.09 18.55
CA ASP A 153 11.33 9.01 17.61
C ASP A 153 12.82 8.95 17.25
N GLY A 154 13.50 10.09 17.35
CA GLY A 154 14.92 10.29 17.14
C GLY A 154 15.38 11.61 17.77
N PHE A 155 16.45 12.22 17.23
CA PHE A 155 16.91 13.56 17.62
C PHE A 155 17.33 13.71 19.11
N LEU A 156 17.66 12.62 19.79
CA LEU A 156 18.32 12.68 21.09
C LEU A 156 19.82 12.95 20.88
N PHE A 157 20.31 14.05 21.44
CA PHE A 157 21.74 14.35 21.45
C PHE A 157 22.34 13.83 22.75
N THR A 158 23.50 13.17 22.66
CA THR A 158 24.19 12.56 23.80
C THR A 158 25.71 12.54 23.57
N THR A 159 26.46 12.01 24.54
CA THR A 159 27.92 11.89 24.49
C THR A 159 28.36 10.47 24.86
N LEU A 160 29.59 10.07 24.50
CA LEU A 160 30.12 8.75 24.89
C LEU A 160 30.15 8.56 26.42
N PRO A 161 30.58 9.55 27.24
CA PRO A 161 30.52 9.42 28.70
C PRO A 161 29.11 9.23 29.28
N ASP A 162 28.13 9.95 28.75
CA ASP A 162 26.73 9.79 29.18
C ASP A 162 26.19 8.41 28.78
N MET A 163 26.50 7.93 27.57
CA MET A 163 26.10 6.59 27.14
C MET A 163 26.78 5.48 27.96
N LEU A 164 28.05 5.67 28.36
CA LEU A 164 28.71 4.75 29.29
C LEU A 164 27.99 4.71 30.64
N THR A 165 27.54 5.88 31.13
CA THR A 165 26.74 5.99 32.36
C THR A 165 25.41 5.26 32.22
N PHE A 166 24.70 5.47 31.10
CA PHE A 166 23.46 4.76 30.79
C PHE A 166 23.64 3.24 30.81
N GLU A 167 24.66 2.73 30.12
CA GLU A 167 24.93 1.29 30.07
C GLU A 167 25.29 0.72 31.45
N ALA A 168 26.08 1.43 32.24
CA ALA A 168 26.42 1.01 33.60
C ALA A 168 25.17 0.94 34.51
N VAL A 169 24.25 1.90 34.36
CA VAL A 169 22.98 1.92 35.11
C VAL A 169 22.07 0.77 34.69
N ILE A 170 21.94 0.51 33.39
CA ILE A 170 21.13 -0.59 32.84
C ILE A 170 21.67 -1.94 33.30
N GLN A 171 22.97 -2.19 33.16
CA GLN A 171 23.56 -3.49 33.55
C GLN A 171 23.49 -3.74 35.06
N LYS A 172 23.48 -2.67 35.88
CA LYS A 172 23.29 -2.77 37.34
C LYS A 172 21.83 -2.76 37.77
N ALA A 173 20.86 -2.68 36.86
CA ALA A 173 19.44 -2.59 37.21
C ALA A 173 18.97 -3.74 38.12
N LYS A 174 19.46 -4.97 37.88
CA LYS A 174 19.16 -6.13 38.73
C LYS A 174 19.71 -5.97 40.14
N GLN A 175 20.96 -5.51 40.27
CA GLN A 175 21.64 -5.30 41.55
C GLN A 175 20.95 -4.18 42.35
N ASN A 176 20.46 -3.16 41.64
CA ASN A 176 19.81 -2.00 42.22
C ASN A 176 18.28 -2.18 42.40
N ASN A 177 17.74 -3.36 42.13
CA ASN A 177 16.29 -3.64 42.16
C ASN A 177 15.44 -2.64 41.35
N ASN A 178 15.99 -2.09 40.26
CA ASN A 178 15.28 -1.10 39.44
C ASN A 178 14.34 -1.81 38.45
N GLN A 179 13.08 -1.99 38.87
CA GLN A 179 12.07 -2.71 38.09
C GLN A 179 11.75 -2.06 36.75
N LEU A 180 11.75 -0.73 36.67
CA LEU A 180 11.50 -0.01 35.42
C LEU A 180 12.56 -0.35 34.37
N LEU A 181 13.83 -0.29 34.75
CA LEU A 181 14.93 -0.61 33.85
C LEU A 181 14.93 -2.10 33.49
N LEU A 182 14.68 -3.00 34.45
CA LEU A 182 14.55 -4.44 34.15
C LEU A 182 13.44 -4.72 33.13
N GLN A 183 12.27 -4.10 33.31
CA GLN A 183 11.14 -4.22 32.40
C GLN A 183 11.45 -3.67 31.00
N SER A 184 12.17 -2.54 30.91
CA SER A 184 12.56 -1.95 29.62
C SER A 184 13.45 -2.85 28.76
N GLN A 185 14.08 -3.88 29.35
CA GLN A 185 14.96 -4.82 28.63
C GLN A 185 14.24 -6.11 28.19
N GLN A 186 12.91 -6.16 28.31
CA GLN A 186 12.09 -7.33 28.01
C GLN A 186 11.04 -7.02 26.94
N ALA A 187 10.45 -8.08 26.39
CA ALA A 187 9.30 -7.95 25.52
C ALA A 187 8.12 -7.34 26.29
N ILE A 188 7.28 -6.58 25.59
CA ILE A 188 6.12 -5.95 26.22
C ILE A 188 5.09 -7.04 26.59
N PRO A 189 4.63 -7.11 27.86
CA PRO A 189 3.61 -8.08 28.26
C PRO A 189 2.34 -7.97 27.39
N ASN A 190 1.69 -9.10 27.14
CA ASN A 190 0.48 -9.22 26.30
C ASN A 190 0.64 -8.77 24.84
N SER A 191 1.87 -8.53 24.38
CA SER A 191 2.13 -8.23 22.98
C SER A 191 2.17 -9.48 22.12
N GLU A 192 1.64 -9.37 20.92
CA GLU A 192 1.68 -10.39 19.87
C GLU A 192 3.09 -10.53 19.27
N VAL A 193 3.89 -9.45 19.36
CA VAL A 193 5.29 -9.39 18.92
C VAL A 193 6.22 -9.41 20.14
N GLN A 194 7.12 -10.39 20.19
CA GLN A 194 8.06 -10.62 21.29
C GLN A 194 9.52 -10.31 20.93
N THR A 195 9.81 -10.03 19.66
CA THR A 195 11.15 -9.71 19.15
C THR A 195 11.49 -8.22 19.23
N TYR A 196 10.58 -7.40 19.76
CA TYR A 196 10.77 -5.98 20.05
C TYR A 196 10.11 -5.66 21.41
N GLY A 197 10.60 -4.64 22.11
CA GLY A 197 9.99 -4.15 23.34
C GLY A 197 10.67 -2.87 23.86
N TYR A 198 9.86 -1.91 24.31
CA TYR A 198 10.30 -0.64 24.91
C TYR A 198 11.45 0.08 24.16
N GLY A 199 11.42 0.07 22.82
CA GLY A 199 12.44 0.74 22.01
C GLY A 199 13.68 -0.10 21.74
N LEU A 200 13.63 -1.42 21.97
CA LEU A 200 14.73 -2.34 21.74
C LEU A 200 14.31 -3.52 20.87
N LYS A 201 15.20 -3.91 19.96
CA LYS A 201 15.16 -5.20 19.26
C LYS A 201 15.68 -6.28 20.23
N LEU A 202 14.97 -7.41 20.30
CA LEU A 202 15.18 -8.47 21.28
C LEU A 202 15.58 -9.81 20.66
N PHE A 203 15.98 -9.82 19.40
CA PHE A 203 16.44 -11.01 18.71
C PHE A 203 17.97 -11.16 18.77
N ASP A 204 18.43 -12.38 18.57
CA ASP A 204 19.84 -12.74 18.72
C ASP A 204 20.75 -12.04 17.71
N ARG A 205 21.98 -11.75 18.14
CA ARG A 205 23.07 -11.24 17.30
C ARG A 205 24.31 -12.07 17.53
N LEU A 206 25.00 -12.43 16.46
CA LEU A 206 26.20 -13.28 16.52
C LEU A 206 25.96 -14.60 17.28
N ASN A 207 24.72 -15.12 17.24
CA ASN A 207 24.27 -16.33 17.94
C ASN A 207 24.22 -16.20 19.48
N TYR A 208 24.22 -14.97 19.99
CA TYR A 208 24.00 -14.62 21.39
C TYR A 208 22.68 -13.87 21.56
N SER A 209 22.01 -14.09 22.70
CA SER A 209 20.89 -13.29 23.14
C SER A 209 21.32 -11.82 23.23
N ALA A 210 20.64 -10.97 22.48
CA ALA A 210 21.04 -9.56 22.33
C ALA A 210 19.87 -8.61 22.58
N ARG A 211 20.22 -7.39 22.99
CA ARG A 211 19.33 -6.23 23.05
C ARG A 211 20.00 -5.14 22.26
N HIS A 212 19.34 -4.62 21.23
CA HIS A 212 19.99 -3.65 20.38
C HIS A 212 19.02 -2.67 19.73
N HIS A 213 19.55 -1.52 19.33
CA HIS A 213 18.84 -0.56 18.50
C HIS A 213 19.85 0.29 17.73
N ASP A 214 19.57 0.47 16.45
CA ASP A 214 20.28 1.36 15.54
C ASP A 214 19.57 2.73 15.47
N GLY A 215 20.32 3.74 15.05
CA GLY A 215 19.79 5.07 14.79
C GLY A 215 20.49 5.69 13.59
N SER A 216 19.72 6.37 12.75
CA SER A 216 20.23 7.21 11.66
C SER A 216 19.33 8.42 11.50
N THR A 217 19.91 9.61 11.62
CA THR A 217 19.17 10.87 11.46
C THR A 217 20.15 11.95 11.01
N GLY A 218 19.88 12.59 9.88
CA GLY A 218 20.67 13.72 9.38
C GLY A 218 22.17 13.47 9.29
N ALA A 219 22.57 12.33 8.71
CA ALA A 219 23.95 11.85 8.58
C ALA A 219 24.67 11.51 9.91
N TYR A 220 24.00 11.59 11.06
CA TYR A 220 24.43 10.88 12.26
C TYR A 220 24.03 9.41 12.18
N HIS A 221 24.85 8.55 12.77
CA HIS A 221 24.59 7.13 12.96
C HIS A 221 24.96 6.70 14.38
N SER A 222 24.20 5.77 14.94
CA SER A 222 24.51 5.13 16.21
C SER A 222 24.02 3.69 16.26
N GLU A 223 24.65 2.84 17.07
CA GLU A 223 24.16 1.51 17.40
C GLU A 223 24.56 1.19 18.85
N SER A 224 23.60 0.72 19.64
CA SER A 224 23.87 0.02 20.90
C SER A 224 23.61 -1.47 20.71
N LEU A 225 24.63 -2.30 20.96
CA LEU A 225 24.56 -3.76 20.89
C LEU A 225 24.95 -4.37 22.24
N ARG A 226 23.96 -4.81 23.01
CA ARG A 226 24.11 -5.34 24.37
C ARG A 226 23.92 -6.86 24.39
N PHE A 227 24.81 -7.54 25.09
CA PHE A 227 24.80 -8.99 25.36
C PHE A 227 24.66 -9.21 26.88
N PRO A 228 23.43 -9.30 27.41
CA PRO A 228 23.19 -9.29 28.85
C PRO A 228 23.88 -10.43 29.60
N GLU A 229 23.91 -11.63 29.02
CA GLU A 229 24.50 -12.83 29.61
C GLU A 229 26.03 -12.75 29.70
N GLN A 230 26.65 -11.97 28.81
CA GLN A 230 28.10 -11.77 28.75
C GLN A 230 28.54 -10.49 29.49
N ASN A 231 27.61 -9.74 30.08
CA ASN A 231 27.86 -8.41 30.67
C ASN A 231 28.66 -7.49 29.72
N LEU A 232 28.33 -7.55 28.43
CA LEU A 232 29.02 -6.81 27.38
C LEU A 232 28.04 -5.85 26.70
N THR A 233 28.48 -4.62 26.43
CA THR A 233 27.80 -3.73 25.49
C THR A 233 28.82 -3.06 24.61
N VAL A 234 28.52 -3.02 23.31
CA VAL A 234 29.30 -2.28 22.32
C VAL A 234 28.41 -1.14 21.83
N PHE A 235 28.85 0.09 22.02
CA PHE A 235 28.18 1.28 21.54
C PHE A 235 29.08 2.02 20.55
N VAL A 236 28.54 2.34 19.37
CA VAL A 236 29.23 3.15 18.35
C VAL A 236 28.30 4.30 17.98
N MET A 237 28.88 5.49 17.86
CA MET A 237 28.21 6.64 17.25
C MET A 237 29.16 7.38 16.31
N GLY A 238 28.61 8.02 15.29
CA GLY A 238 29.37 8.74 14.28
C GLY A 238 28.55 9.83 13.61
N ASN A 239 29.25 10.77 12.99
CA ASN A 239 28.71 11.92 12.25
C ASN A 239 28.98 11.80 10.74
N ASN A 240 29.17 10.56 10.25
CA ASN A 240 29.48 10.24 8.87
C ASN A 240 28.31 9.46 8.25
N GLY A 241 27.56 10.11 7.35
CA GLY A 241 26.38 9.54 6.71
C GLY A 241 26.65 8.44 5.67
N ASN A 242 27.92 8.11 5.39
CA ASN A 242 28.28 7.01 4.49
C ASN A 242 28.77 5.76 5.23
N GLN A 243 28.82 5.78 6.57
CA GLN A 243 29.29 4.66 7.39
C GLN A 243 28.17 4.11 8.26
N TRP A 244 27.97 2.80 8.21
CA TRP A 244 26.97 2.11 9.04
C TRP A 244 27.56 1.71 10.39
N SER A 245 27.05 2.29 11.48
CA SER A 245 27.49 2.02 12.87
C SER A 245 27.39 0.54 13.25
N GLY A 246 26.35 -0.15 12.79
CA GLY A 246 26.12 -1.57 13.08
C GLY A 246 27.25 -2.50 12.59
N SER A 247 27.92 -2.14 11.49
CA SER A 247 29.06 -2.94 10.99
C SER A 247 30.26 -2.86 11.94
N PHE A 248 30.48 -1.70 12.56
CA PHE A 248 31.56 -1.52 13.53
C PHE A 248 31.24 -2.18 14.87
N THR A 249 30.00 -2.06 15.38
CA THR A 249 29.62 -2.72 16.62
C THR A 249 29.74 -4.24 16.53
N GLU A 250 29.27 -4.84 15.42
CA GLU A 250 29.42 -6.27 15.21
C GLU A 250 30.88 -6.70 15.06
N ALA A 251 31.71 -5.92 14.33
CA ALA A 251 33.12 -6.24 14.19
C ALA A 251 33.84 -6.26 15.55
N VAL A 252 33.59 -5.24 16.39
CA VAL A 252 34.14 -5.18 17.76
C VAL A 252 33.61 -6.33 18.61
N ALA A 253 32.31 -6.63 18.55
CA ALA A 253 31.72 -7.74 19.30
C ALA A 253 32.34 -9.09 18.89
N LYS A 254 32.56 -9.35 17.59
CA LYS A 254 33.22 -10.56 17.07
C LYS A 254 34.66 -10.73 17.56
N MET A 255 35.37 -9.63 17.83
CA MET A 255 36.73 -9.69 18.38
C MET A 255 36.77 -10.06 19.86
N ILE A 256 35.67 -9.83 20.60
CA ILE A 256 35.58 -10.04 22.04
C ILE A 256 34.88 -11.36 22.37
N LEU A 257 33.80 -11.67 21.66
CA LEU A 257 32.97 -12.84 21.91
C LEU A 257 33.58 -14.10 21.28
N PRO A 258 33.52 -15.26 21.96
CA PRO A 258 33.84 -16.54 21.34
C PRO A 258 33.00 -16.79 20.08
N LYS A 259 33.60 -17.41 19.06
CA LYS A 259 32.84 -17.82 17.88
C LYS A 259 31.85 -18.92 18.29
N LYS A 260 30.57 -18.73 17.95
CA LYS A 260 29.52 -19.73 18.10
C LYS A 260 28.98 -20.06 16.71
N GLU A 261 29.11 -21.31 16.28
CA GLU A 261 28.53 -21.77 15.01
C GLU A 261 27.05 -22.12 15.21
N MET A 262 26.25 -21.92 14.16
CA MET A 262 24.84 -22.30 14.15
C MET A 262 24.65 -23.47 13.19
N GLU A 263 24.08 -24.57 13.68
CA GLU A 263 23.55 -25.62 12.81
C GLU A 263 22.23 -25.13 12.19
N LEU A 264 22.13 -25.22 10.86
CA LEU A 264 20.93 -24.81 10.12
C LEU A 264 20.00 -26.00 9.98
N ASN A 265 18.87 -25.98 10.69
CA ASN A 265 17.80 -26.97 10.50
C ASN A 265 16.64 -26.34 9.73
N TYR A 266 16.05 -27.08 8.80
CA TYR A 266 14.90 -26.62 8.01
C TYR A 266 13.69 -27.52 8.25
N ASP A 267 12.50 -26.98 7.99
CA ASP A 267 11.26 -27.77 7.95
C ASP A 267 11.39 -28.90 6.92
N ALA A 268 10.92 -30.10 7.28
CA ALA A 268 11.08 -31.32 6.47
C ALA A 268 10.45 -31.24 5.07
N ARG A 269 9.52 -30.29 4.83
CA ARG A 269 8.95 -30.05 3.50
C ARG A 269 9.98 -29.56 2.49
N LEU A 270 11.06 -28.91 2.92
CA LEU A 270 12.11 -28.43 2.01
C LEU A 270 12.69 -29.60 1.19
N SER A 271 13.09 -30.69 1.86
CA SER A 271 13.64 -31.86 1.19
C SER A 271 12.61 -32.56 0.30
N THR A 272 11.33 -32.49 0.65
CA THR A 272 10.26 -32.99 -0.22
C THR A 272 10.17 -32.19 -1.52
N ILE A 273 10.23 -30.86 -1.43
CA ILE A 273 10.17 -29.96 -2.59
C ILE A 273 11.40 -30.14 -3.49
N GLU A 274 12.60 -30.22 -2.91
CA GLU A 274 13.86 -30.46 -3.64
C GLU A 274 13.79 -31.71 -4.52
N ASN A 275 13.03 -32.73 -4.07
CA ASN A 275 12.88 -34.00 -4.76
C ASN A 275 11.61 -34.11 -5.63
N SER A 276 10.75 -33.09 -5.66
CA SER A 276 9.40 -33.18 -6.28
C SER A 276 9.35 -32.89 -7.79
N GLY A 277 10.48 -32.57 -8.42
CA GLY A 277 10.55 -32.21 -9.84
C GLY A 277 10.54 -30.69 -10.06
N SER A 278 10.23 -30.24 -11.28
CA SER A 278 10.20 -28.82 -11.65
C SER A 278 8.85 -28.17 -11.34
N ALA A 279 8.88 -26.98 -10.75
CA ALA A 279 7.71 -26.14 -10.50
C ALA A 279 7.94 -24.74 -11.10
N PRO A 280 6.88 -24.02 -11.50
CA PRO A 280 7.03 -22.63 -11.91
C PRO A 280 7.57 -21.80 -10.74
N VAL A 281 8.70 -21.12 -10.91
CA VAL A 281 9.28 -20.28 -9.84
C VAL A 281 8.94 -18.80 -10.01
N VAL A 282 8.88 -18.33 -11.26
CA VAL A 282 8.51 -16.94 -11.61
C VAL A 282 7.02 -16.72 -11.39
N GLY A 283 6.66 -15.59 -10.79
CA GLY A 283 5.27 -15.22 -10.56
C GLY A 283 5.05 -14.37 -9.31
N GLN A 284 3.77 -14.22 -8.95
CA GLN A 284 3.33 -13.50 -7.76
C GLN A 284 2.72 -14.46 -6.75
N TYR A 285 2.98 -14.20 -5.48
CA TYR A 285 2.56 -15.06 -4.38
C TYR A 285 1.97 -14.23 -3.24
N LEU A 286 0.77 -14.58 -2.80
CA LEU A 286 0.04 -13.89 -1.75
C LEU A 286 0.24 -14.60 -0.41
N SER A 287 0.75 -13.87 0.57
CA SER A 287 0.80 -14.34 1.96
C SER A 287 -0.58 -14.34 2.61
N ARG A 288 -0.74 -15.09 3.70
CA ARG A 288 -1.94 -15.02 4.57
C ARG A 288 -2.24 -13.62 5.12
N GLY A 289 -1.24 -12.73 5.15
CA GLY A 289 -1.38 -11.34 5.60
C GLY A 289 -1.70 -10.34 4.47
N ASN A 290 -2.07 -10.82 3.28
CA ASN A 290 -2.34 -10.01 2.08
C ASN A 290 -1.15 -9.18 1.54
N TYR A 291 0.08 -9.64 1.83
CA TYR A 291 1.30 -9.14 1.17
C TYR A 291 1.59 -9.97 -0.07
N THR A 292 1.80 -9.29 -1.19
CA THR A 292 2.21 -9.87 -2.47
C THR A 292 3.73 -9.91 -2.53
N MET A 293 4.31 -11.09 -2.73
CA MET A 293 5.72 -11.29 -3.07
C MET A 293 5.83 -11.55 -4.57
N ARG A 294 6.95 -11.18 -5.18
CA ARG A 294 7.21 -11.44 -6.59
C ARG A 294 8.59 -12.03 -6.82
N ILE A 295 8.64 -13.05 -7.66
CA ILE A 295 9.86 -13.63 -8.18
C ILE A 295 9.94 -13.25 -9.65
N GLU A 296 11.00 -12.53 -10.01
CA GLU A 296 11.31 -12.17 -11.39
C GLU A 296 12.59 -12.88 -11.83
N GLU A 297 12.64 -13.30 -13.09
CA GLU A 297 13.83 -13.84 -13.73
C GLU A 297 14.26 -12.89 -14.85
N LYS A 298 15.53 -12.48 -14.84
CA LYS A 298 16.15 -11.72 -15.92
C LYS A 298 17.55 -12.22 -16.19
N ASP A 299 17.85 -12.57 -17.43
CA ASP A 299 19.16 -13.07 -17.87
C ASP A 299 19.68 -14.25 -17.02
N GLY A 300 18.78 -15.15 -16.61
CA GLY A 300 19.09 -16.32 -15.77
C GLY A 300 19.33 -16.02 -14.29
N LYS A 301 19.15 -14.76 -13.85
CA LYS A 301 19.18 -14.36 -12.44
C LYS A 301 17.78 -14.23 -11.89
N TYR A 302 17.57 -14.75 -10.68
CA TYR A 302 16.30 -14.64 -9.98
C TYR A 302 16.38 -13.50 -8.97
N THR A 303 15.30 -12.73 -8.88
CA THR A 303 15.19 -11.62 -7.94
C THR A 303 13.89 -11.73 -7.16
N TRP A 304 14.03 -11.54 -5.86
CA TRP A 304 12.94 -11.44 -4.91
C TRP A 304 12.55 -9.98 -4.72
N HIS A 305 11.27 -9.68 -4.91
CA HIS A 305 10.70 -8.37 -4.62
C HIS A 305 9.67 -8.50 -3.49
N ASN A 306 9.90 -7.75 -2.41
CA ASN A 306 8.94 -7.59 -1.32
C ASN A 306 8.15 -6.27 -1.46
N ALA A 307 7.32 -5.96 -0.47
CA ALA A 307 6.45 -4.77 -0.45
C ALA A 307 7.19 -3.40 -0.55
N ASN A 308 8.53 -3.38 -0.48
CA ASN A 308 9.34 -2.17 -0.64
C ASN A 308 10.05 -2.12 -2.01
N ASN A 309 9.72 -3.05 -2.91
CA ASN A 309 10.29 -3.23 -4.25
C ASN A 309 11.83 -3.27 -4.30
N ARG A 310 12.50 -3.59 -3.19
CA ARG A 310 13.95 -3.76 -3.16
C ARG A 310 14.29 -5.17 -3.64
N PRO A 311 14.96 -5.32 -4.81
CA PRO A 311 15.32 -6.63 -5.32
C PRO A 311 16.40 -7.25 -4.43
N LEU A 312 16.18 -8.49 -4.01
CA LEU A 312 17.21 -9.34 -3.41
C LEU A 312 17.58 -10.43 -4.41
N GLU A 313 18.87 -10.63 -4.63
CA GLU A 313 19.35 -11.66 -5.56
C GLU A 313 19.17 -13.06 -4.96
N LEU A 314 18.64 -13.96 -5.78
CA LEU A 314 18.43 -15.36 -5.45
C LEU A 314 19.29 -16.24 -6.37
N VAL A 315 19.76 -17.34 -5.82
CA VAL A 315 20.48 -18.40 -6.53
C VAL A 315 19.62 -19.65 -6.61
N LYS A 316 19.58 -20.29 -7.78
CA LYS A 316 18.88 -21.55 -7.99
C LYS A 316 19.69 -22.71 -7.40
N GLU A 317 19.12 -23.43 -6.44
CA GLU A 317 19.72 -24.64 -5.86
C GLU A 317 19.17 -25.92 -6.49
N SER A 318 17.88 -25.90 -6.88
CA SER A 318 17.23 -26.98 -7.65
C SER A 318 16.13 -26.42 -8.55
N GLU A 319 15.45 -27.27 -9.32
CA GLU A 319 14.35 -26.86 -10.20
C GLU A 319 13.15 -26.23 -9.46
N SER A 320 13.03 -26.48 -8.16
CA SER A 320 11.94 -25.97 -7.33
C SER A 320 12.43 -25.26 -6.06
N VAL A 321 13.73 -24.95 -5.96
CA VAL A 321 14.30 -24.25 -4.79
C VAL A 321 15.24 -23.12 -5.21
N LEU A 322 14.99 -21.94 -4.64
CA LEU A 322 15.85 -20.77 -4.70
C LEU A 322 16.38 -20.44 -3.29
N ALA A 323 17.60 -19.92 -3.18
CA ALA A 323 18.22 -19.50 -1.92
C ALA A 323 18.69 -18.04 -1.97
N PHE A 324 18.67 -17.37 -0.82
CA PHE A 324 19.18 -16.01 -0.68
C PHE A 324 20.71 -15.98 -0.63
N THR A 325 21.32 -14.99 -1.28
CA THR A 325 22.80 -14.84 -1.37
C THR A 325 23.42 -14.01 -0.24
N ASP A 326 22.61 -13.52 0.70
CA ASP A 326 23.02 -12.62 1.79
C ASP A 326 23.63 -13.35 3.00
N GLY A 327 23.75 -14.68 2.93
CA GLY A 327 24.30 -15.51 4.01
C GLY A 327 23.30 -15.82 5.13
N SER A 328 22.03 -15.43 5.01
CA SER A 328 20.97 -15.78 5.96
C SER A 328 20.70 -17.28 6.04
N GLY A 329 20.98 -18.02 4.97
CA GLY A 329 20.59 -19.43 4.81
C GLY A 329 19.10 -19.59 4.46
N GLU A 330 18.37 -18.51 4.22
CA GLU A 330 16.96 -18.56 3.88
C GLU A 330 16.71 -19.14 2.49
N LYS A 331 15.61 -19.88 2.35
CA LYS A 331 15.27 -20.61 1.11
C LYS A 331 13.79 -20.49 0.75
N LEU A 332 13.51 -20.59 -0.54
CA LEU A 332 12.18 -20.59 -1.14
C LEU A 332 11.96 -21.89 -1.88
N GLY A 333 10.97 -22.67 -1.47
CA GLY A 333 10.53 -23.87 -2.17
C GLY A 333 9.22 -23.62 -2.92
N PHE A 334 9.11 -24.17 -4.13
CA PHE A 334 7.97 -23.91 -5.03
C PHE A 334 7.21 -25.19 -5.33
N THR A 335 5.89 -25.06 -5.39
CA THR A 335 4.97 -26.06 -5.95
C THR A 335 4.17 -25.43 -7.09
N ALA A 336 3.26 -26.18 -7.71
CA ALA A 336 2.38 -25.65 -8.75
C ALA A 336 1.60 -24.42 -8.25
N ASP A 337 1.02 -24.50 -7.04
CA ASP A 337 0.10 -23.49 -6.52
C ASP A 337 0.65 -22.67 -5.35
N GLN A 338 1.85 -22.98 -4.84
CA GLN A 338 2.38 -22.34 -3.64
C GLN A 338 3.87 -22.04 -3.70
N MET A 339 4.27 -21.08 -2.86
CA MET A 339 5.64 -20.85 -2.46
C MET A 339 5.74 -21.00 -0.94
N LEU A 340 6.74 -21.73 -0.48
CA LEU A 340 7.08 -21.93 0.92
C LEU A 340 8.41 -21.24 1.22
N TYR A 341 8.42 -20.36 2.21
CA TYR A 341 9.60 -19.62 2.65
C TYR A 341 10.14 -20.23 3.94
N PHE A 342 11.30 -20.85 3.84
CA PHE A 342 12.00 -21.55 4.91
C PHE A 342 13.02 -20.63 5.58
N TYR A 343 12.85 -20.45 6.89
CA TYR A 343 13.83 -19.81 7.77
C TYR A 343 14.64 -20.91 8.47
N PRO A 344 15.99 -20.81 8.52
CA PRO A 344 16.79 -21.72 9.33
C PRO A 344 16.36 -21.67 10.80
N ASN A 345 16.11 -22.84 11.38
CA ASN A 345 15.63 -23.02 12.76
C ASN A 345 14.31 -22.29 13.06
N GLY A 346 13.57 -21.87 12.02
CA GLY A 346 12.35 -21.09 12.12
C GLY A 346 11.13 -21.83 11.58
N LYS A 347 9.96 -21.18 11.70
CA LYS A 347 8.72 -21.69 11.10
C LYS A 347 8.66 -21.29 9.63
N VAL A 348 8.30 -22.23 8.77
CA VAL A 348 8.07 -21.93 7.35
C VAL A 348 6.81 -21.07 7.16
N SER A 349 6.88 -20.13 6.22
CA SER A 349 5.76 -19.29 5.81
C SER A 349 5.21 -19.72 4.46
N GLU A 350 3.89 -19.70 4.30
CA GLU A 350 3.19 -20.20 3.12
C GLU A 350 2.55 -19.04 2.33
N TYR A 351 2.68 -19.10 1.01
CA TYR A 351 2.15 -18.13 0.07
C TYR A 351 1.45 -18.86 -1.08
N ASN A 352 0.28 -18.36 -1.48
CA ASN A 352 -0.48 -18.92 -2.58
C ASN A 352 -0.12 -18.21 -3.89
N ARG A 353 0.08 -18.96 -4.98
CA ARG A 353 0.32 -18.38 -6.31
C ARG A 353 -0.91 -17.59 -6.76
N LEU A 354 -0.68 -16.37 -7.22
CA LEU A 354 -1.69 -15.53 -7.83
C LEU A 354 -1.74 -15.75 -9.35
N HIS A 355 -2.95 -15.89 -9.86
CA HIS A 355 -3.24 -16.03 -11.30
C HIS A 355 -4.05 -14.82 -11.79
N ILE A 356 -3.47 -13.63 -11.70
CA ILE A 356 -4.14 -12.39 -12.13
C ILE A 356 -3.69 -12.06 -13.56
N PRO A 357 -4.62 -11.92 -14.53
CA PRO A 357 -4.27 -11.64 -15.91
C PRO A 357 -3.62 -10.26 -16.05
N LYS A 358 -2.81 -10.10 -17.09
CA LYS A 358 -2.34 -8.77 -17.52
C LYS A 358 -3.53 -7.97 -18.08
N PRO A 359 -3.57 -6.64 -17.87
CA PRO A 359 -4.63 -5.81 -18.41
C PRO A 359 -4.51 -5.66 -19.92
N THR A 360 -5.66 -5.53 -20.59
CA THR A 360 -5.78 -5.13 -21.99
C THR A 360 -5.45 -3.65 -22.20
N ALA A 361 -5.22 -3.21 -23.43
CA ALA A 361 -5.00 -1.79 -23.74
C ALA A 361 -6.17 -0.90 -23.30
N ALA A 362 -7.42 -1.36 -23.45
CA ALA A 362 -8.60 -0.64 -22.98
C ALA A 362 -8.63 -0.50 -21.45
N GLU A 363 -8.15 -1.51 -20.73
CA GLU A 363 -8.04 -1.43 -19.28
C GLU A 363 -6.92 -0.49 -18.85
N LEU A 364 -5.79 -0.46 -19.55
CA LEU A 364 -4.73 0.53 -19.30
C LEU A 364 -5.24 1.96 -19.52
N GLU A 365 -5.98 2.21 -20.60
CA GLU A 365 -6.65 3.50 -20.81
C GLU A 365 -7.59 3.85 -19.66
N SER A 366 -8.29 2.85 -19.09
CA SER A 366 -9.18 3.05 -17.95
C SER A 366 -8.45 3.51 -16.67
N TYR A 367 -7.12 3.33 -16.57
CA TYR A 367 -6.34 3.78 -15.41
C TYR A 367 -5.98 5.27 -15.51
N THR A 368 -6.09 5.86 -16.69
CA THR A 368 -5.77 7.28 -16.90
C THR A 368 -6.70 8.21 -16.13
N GLY A 369 -6.17 9.29 -15.58
CA GLY A 369 -6.95 10.26 -14.81
C GLY A 369 -6.14 10.91 -13.70
N LYS A 370 -6.78 11.85 -13.00
CA LYS A 370 -6.22 12.49 -11.79
C LYS A 370 -6.67 11.73 -10.55
N TYR A 371 -5.76 11.51 -9.61
CA TYR A 371 -5.97 10.75 -8.39
C TYR A 371 -5.63 11.62 -7.20
N TYR A 372 -6.54 11.73 -6.22
CA TYR A 372 -6.40 12.63 -5.08
C TYR A 372 -6.60 11.91 -3.76
N SER A 373 -5.71 12.17 -2.81
CA SER A 373 -5.84 11.75 -1.42
C SER A 373 -6.20 12.97 -0.57
N SER A 374 -7.34 12.89 0.13
CA SER A 374 -7.73 13.92 1.11
C SER A 374 -6.90 13.85 2.38
N GLU A 375 -6.37 12.68 2.74
CA GLU A 375 -5.50 12.49 3.90
C GLU A 375 -4.14 13.19 3.73
N LEU A 376 -3.70 13.38 2.47
CA LEU A 376 -2.42 13.99 2.12
C LEU A 376 -2.56 15.35 1.43
N ASP A 377 -3.78 15.76 1.06
CA ASP A 377 -4.02 16.89 0.15
C ASP A 377 -3.10 16.89 -1.08
N PHE A 378 -2.94 15.71 -1.68
CA PHE A 378 -1.99 15.47 -2.77
C PHE A 378 -2.69 14.87 -4.00
N THR A 379 -2.31 15.34 -5.19
CA THR A 379 -2.85 14.85 -6.48
C THR A 379 -1.72 14.46 -7.41
N PHE A 380 -1.78 13.27 -7.98
CA PHE A 380 -0.99 12.87 -9.14
C PHE A 380 -1.90 12.52 -10.32
N ARG A 381 -1.30 12.26 -11.47
CA ARG A 381 -2.03 11.91 -12.70
C ARG A 381 -1.39 10.73 -13.40
N ILE A 382 -2.23 9.88 -13.98
CA ILE A 382 -1.80 8.80 -14.88
C ILE A 382 -2.20 9.16 -16.31
N GLU A 383 -1.26 9.05 -17.23
CA GLU A 383 -1.50 9.11 -18.69
C GLU A 383 -1.19 7.76 -19.34
N TYR A 384 -1.77 7.53 -20.51
CA TYR A 384 -1.46 6.40 -21.37
C TYR A 384 -0.95 6.91 -22.71
N LYS A 385 0.27 6.56 -23.08
CA LYS A 385 0.94 7.03 -24.30
C LYS A 385 1.87 5.93 -24.82
N ASP A 386 1.83 5.70 -26.14
CA ASP A 386 2.72 4.76 -26.83
C ASP A 386 2.74 3.35 -26.20
N GLY A 387 1.57 2.88 -25.74
CA GLY A 387 1.41 1.55 -25.12
C GLY A 387 1.83 1.47 -23.64
N LYS A 388 2.21 2.60 -23.03
CA LYS A 388 2.76 2.67 -21.67
C LYS A 388 1.94 3.59 -20.79
N LEU A 389 1.93 3.27 -19.50
CA LEU A 389 1.38 4.16 -18.48
C LEU A 389 2.47 5.06 -17.94
N LEU A 390 2.13 6.34 -17.77
CA LEU A 390 3.02 7.36 -17.25
C LEU A 390 2.44 7.92 -15.96
N TYR A 391 3.19 7.80 -14.87
CA TYR A 391 2.93 8.48 -13.62
C TYR A 391 3.47 9.91 -13.71
N ILE A 392 2.61 10.90 -13.48
CA ILE A 392 2.95 12.31 -13.62
C ILE A 392 2.65 13.05 -12.33
N GLU A 393 3.69 13.68 -11.81
CA GLU A 393 3.66 14.52 -10.63
C GLU A 393 4.12 15.94 -10.97
N GLY A 394 3.32 16.95 -10.63
CA GLY A 394 3.66 18.35 -10.98
C GLY A 394 3.72 18.60 -12.49
N LYS A 395 4.58 19.53 -12.92
CA LYS A 395 4.68 19.97 -14.34
C LYS A 395 5.67 19.16 -15.18
N ASP A 396 6.73 18.62 -14.57
CA ASP A 396 7.89 18.08 -15.29
C ASP A 396 8.38 16.71 -14.76
N ASP A 397 7.75 16.14 -13.72
CA ASP A 397 8.13 14.83 -13.19
C ASP A 397 7.25 13.75 -13.81
N THR A 398 7.85 12.87 -14.61
CA THR A 398 7.15 11.82 -15.36
C THR A 398 7.96 10.55 -15.36
N GLU A 399 7.32 9.46 -14.95
CA GLU A 399 7.93 8.14 -14.89
C GLU A 399 7.06 7.08 -15.57
N GLU A 400 7.71 6.10 -16.19
CA GLU A 400 7.04 4.93 -16.74
C GLU A 400 6.60 4.02 -15.59
N MET A 401 5.38 3.49 -15.69
CA MET A 401 4.82 2.58 -14.70
C MET A 401 4.98 1.13 -15.13
N ASP A 402 5.35 0.26 -14.21
CA ASP A 402 5.41 -1.19 -14.46
C ASP A 402 4.04 -1.83 -14.22
N ILE A 403 3.51 -2.46 -15.27
CA ILE A 403 2.23 -3.14 -15.23
C ILE A 403 2.44 -4.57 -14.76
N VAL A 404 2.08 -4.84 -13.51
CA VAL A 404 2.23 -6.16 -12.92
C VAL A 404 1.11 -7.08 -13.39
N ASN A 405 -0.12 -6.64 -13.14
CA ASN A 405 -1.34 -7.32 -13.55
C ASN A 405 -2.50 -6.32 -13.57
N ARG A 406 -3.73 -6.80 -13.77
CA ARG A 406 -4.93 -5.96 -13.84
C ARG A 406 -5.25 -5.17 -12.56
N GLU A 407 -4.74 -5.61 -11.41
CA GLU A 407 -5.06 -5.08 -10.09
C GLU A 407 -3.89 -4.35 -9.42
N GLU A 408 -2.66 -4.52 -9.91
CA GLU A 408 -1.45 -3.99 -9.32
C GLU A 408 -0.54 -3.34 -10.37
N ILE A 409 -0.15 -2.11 -10.12
CA ILE A 409 0.75 -1.30 -10.96
C ILE A 409 1.84 -0.75 -10.05
N LEU A 410 3.08 -0.68 -10.53
CA LEU A 410 4.17 -0.01 -9.84
C LEU A 410 4.49 1.33 -10.49
N ALA A 411 4.83 2.31 -9.67
CA ALA A 411 5.37 3.59 -10.11
C ALA A 411 6.36 4.07 -9.06
N GLN A 412 7.59 4.44 -9.44
CA GLN A 412 8.65 4.71 -8.46
C GLN A 412 8.80 3.51 -7.49
N ASP A 413 8.80 3.78 -6.19
CA ASP A 413 8.78 2.80 -5.10
C ASP A 413 7.34 2.48 -4.62
N TYR A 414 6.31 2.96 -5.34
CA TYR A 414 4.91 2.79 -4.97
C TYR A 414 4.32 1.51 -5.53
N ILE A 415 3.61 0.79 -4.68
CA ILE A 415 2.67 -0.25 -5.07
C ILE A 415 1.28 0.37 -5.12
N LEU A 416 0.68 0.41 -6.31
CA LEU A 416 -0.66 0.97 -6.55
C LEU A 416 -1.63 -0.18 -6.81
N LYS A 417 -2.49 -0.47 -5.84
CA LYS A 417 -3.59 -1.43 -6.01
C LYS A 417 -4.82 -0.74 -6.58
N VAL A 418 -5.33 -1.24 -7.69
CA VAL A 418 -6.48 -0.68 -8.41
C VAL A 418 -7.76 -0.92 -7.61
N GLN A 419 -8.55 0.13 -7.39
CA GLN A 419 -9.88 0.04 -6.80
C GLN A 419 -10.93 0.16 -7.89
N ARG A 420 -11.83 -0.81 -7.92
CA ARG A 420 -12.95 -0.85 -8.86
C ARG A 420 -14.28 -0.80 -8.12
N ASP A 421 -15.28 -0.23 -8.76
CA ASP A 421 -16.66 -0.33 -8.27
C ASP A 421 -17.36 -1.60 -8.79
N ALA A 422 -18.63 -1.78 -8.42
CA ALA A 422 -19.44 -2.93 -8.84
C ALA A 422 -19.66 -3.04 -10.36
N PHE A 423 -19.30 -2.01 -11.14
CA PHE A 423 -19.34 -2.03 -12.61
C PHE A 423 -17.94 -2.19 -13.21
N ASP A 424 -16.97 -2.63 -12.41
CA ASP A 424 -15.59 -2.91 -12.82
C ASP A 424 -14.83 -1.67 -13.32
N ARG A 425 -15.32 -0.47 -12.98
CA ARG A 425 -14.70 0.82 -13.35
C ARG A 425 -13.64 1.19 -12.33
N VAL A 426 -12.49 1.69 -12.79
CA VAL A 426 -11.45 2.21 -11.88
C VAL A 426 -11.92 3.49 -11.22
N VAL A 427 -12.12 3.44 -9.91
CA VAL A 427 -12.60 4.54 -9.06
C VAL A 427 -11.52 5.10 -8.14
N GLY A 428 -10.40 4.40 -7.99
CA GLY A 428 -9.30 4.86 -7.17
C GLY A 428 -8.10 3.93 -7.18
N LEU A 429 -7.09 4.29 -6.40
CA LEU A 429 -5.88 3.52 -6.18
C LEU A 429 -5.58 3.49 -4.68
N ARG A 430 -5.14 2.35 -4.16
CA ARG A 430 -4.58 2.22 -2.82
C ARG A 430 -3.07 2.22 -2.94
N LEU A 431 -2.43 3.30 -2.50
CA LEU A 431 -0.99 3.48 -2.54
C LEU A 431 -0.35 2.87 -1.30
N THR A 432 0.71 2.10 -1.52
CA THR A 432 1.58 1.54 -0.47
C THR A 432 3.04 1.83 -0.78
N ILE A 433 3.77 2.28 0.23
CA ILE A 433 5.23 2.42 0.23
C ILE A 433 5.75 2.20 1.65
N SER A 434 6.72 1.30 1.81
CA SER A 434 7.44 1.14 3.08
C SER A 434 6.47 1.00 4.28
N ARG A 435 6.42 2.00 5.16
CA ARG A 435 5.64 2.01 6.42
C ARG A 435 4.27 2.70 6.26
N VAL A 436 3.93 3.14 5.05
CA VAL A 436 2.61 3.64 4.67
C VAL A 436 1.91 2.60 3.80
N GLN A 437 0.79 2.07 4.28
CA GLN A 437 0.00 1.08 3.53
C GLN A 437 -1.43 1.57 3.35
N ASN A 438 -1.98 1.21 2.19
CA ASN A 438 -3.39 1.40 1.83
C ASN A 438 -3.88 2.86 1.86
N ASN A 439 -3.02 3.86 1.61
CA ASN A 439 -3.46 5.25 1.52
C ASN A 439 -4.35 5.43 0.27
N LEU A 440 -5.57 5.94 0.43
CA LEU A 440 -6.56 5.98 -0.64
C LEU A 440 -6.40 7.23 -1.50
N PHE A 441 -6.26 7.00 -2.80
CA PHE A 441 -6.37 8.04 -3.81
C PHE A 441 -7.63 7.82 -4.63
N VAL A 442 -8.58 8.74 -4.51
CA VAL A 442 -9.83 8.72 -5.26
C VAL A 442 -9.60 9.32 -6.64
N LYS A 443 -10.05 8.62 -7.68
CA LYS A 443 -9.98 9.11 -9.05
C LYS A 443 -10.94 10.29 -9.20
N LYS A 444 -10.42 11.49 -9.47
CA LYS A 444 -11.18 12.74 -9.59
C LYS A 444 -11.99 12.86 -10.89
N THR A 445 -11.91 11.90 -11.81
CA THR A 445 -12.57 12.04 -13.13
C THR A 445 -14.08 12.21 -13.00
N LYS A 446 -14.57 13.36 -13.48
CA LYS A 446 -15.99 13.72 -13.59
C LYS A 446 -16.67 13.16 -14.86
N LEU A 447 -16.22 12.04 -15.39
CA LEU A 447 -16.88 11.39 -16.54
C LEU A 447 -16.86 9.88 -16.31
N GLN A 448 -18.08 9.36 -16.19
CA GLN A 448 -18.43 7.95 -16.08
C GLN A 448 -17.92 7.22 -17.35
N PHE A 449 -17.50 5.97 -17.21
CA PHE A 449 -17.25 5.00 -18.29
C PHE A 449 -17.76 5.43 -19.68
N GLN A 450 -16.84 5.58 -20.64
CA GLN A 450 -17.14 6.06 -22.00
C GLN A 450 -16.74 5.05 -23.09
N PRO A 451 -17.61 4.10 -23.48
CA PRO A 451 -17.37 3.29 -24.66
C PRO A 451 -17.14 4.17 -25.89
N LYS A 452 -16.10 3.88 -26.68
CA LYS A 452 -15.63 4.68 -27.82
C LYS A 452 -15.45 3.81 -29.05
N ALA A 453 -15.95 4.27 -30.21
CA ALA A 453 -15.59 3.74 -31.52
C ALA A 453 -14.82 4.80 -32.33
N GLN A 454 -13.69 4.39 -32.91
CA GLN A 454 -12.84 5.26 -33.71
C GLN A 454 -13.40 5.39 -35.14
N LEU A 455 -13.38 6.61 -35.67
CA LEU A 455 -13.83 6.95 -37.02
C LEU A 455 -12.68 7.63 -37.79
N ALA A 456 -12.74 7.64 -39.13
CA ALA A 456 -11.70 8.24 -39.96
C ALA A 456 -11.47 9.74 -39.67
N ASP A 457 -12.51 10.44 -39.22
CA ASP A 457 -12.54 11.88 -38.96
C ASP A 457 -12.69 12.22 -37.45
N GLY A 458 -12.46 11.26 -36.55
CA GLY A 458 -12.58 11.48 -35.10
C GLY A 458 -13.10 10.27 -34.35
N SER A 459 -14.00 10.45 -33.38
CA SER A 459 -14.56 9.32 -32.62
C SER A 459 -16.03 9.54 -32.27
N ILE A 460 -16.75 8.44 -32.06
CA ILE A 460 -18.09 8.43 -31.48
C ILE A 460 -18.02 7.73 -30.12
N GLN A 461 -18.66 8.30 -29.10
CA GLN A 461 -18.59 7.82 -27.73
C GLN A 461 -19.95 7.85 -27.09
N VAL A 462 -20.23 6.90 -26.20
CA VAL A 462 -21.39 6.97 -25.30
C VAL A 462 -20.91 7.17 -23.87
N THR A 463 -21.67 7.89 -23.07
CA THR A 463 -21.34 8.20 -21.67
C THR A 463 -22.61 8.21 -20.88
N THR A 464 -22.57 7.80 -19.62
CA THR A 464 -23.71 7.99 -18.73
C THR A 464 -23.54 9.34 -18.00
N ILE A 465 -24.58 10.16 -18.03
CA ILE A 465 -24.61 11.49 -17.42
C ILE A 465 -25.76 11.57 -16.41
N GLY A 466 -25.55 12.26 -15.28
CA GLY A 466 -26.50 12.26 -14.15
C GLY A 466 -26.19 11.17 -13.11
N GLY A 467 -27.17 10.83 -12.26
CA GLY A 467 -27.06 9.73 -11.29
C GLY A 467 -26.49 10.08 -9.90
N ALA A 468 -26.40 11.37 -9.55
CA ALA A 468 -26.10 11.78 -8.17
C ALA A 468 -27.41 12.04 -7.41
N LYS A 469 -27.55 11.49 -6.18
CA LYS A 469 -28.67 11.67 -5.22
C LYS A 469 -29.93 12.33 -5.81
N ASN A 470 -30.90 11.50 -6.21
CA ASN A 470 -32.23 11.87 -6.75
C ASN A 470 -32.27 12.45 -8.18
N ASP A 471 -31.16 12.46 -8.94
CA ASP A 471 -31.14 12.85 -10.35
C ASP A 471 -31.15 11.61 -11.28
N PRO A 472 -32.09 11.49 -12.25
CA PRO A 472 -32.06 10.41 -13.25
C PRO A 472 -30.75 10.39 -14.05
N SER A 473 -30.37 9.21 -14.55
CA SER A 473 -29.21 9.09 -15.45
C SER A 473 -29.66 8.92 -16.89
N GLN A 474 -28.92 9.53 -17.82
CA GLN A 474 -29.16 9.47 -19.25
C GLN A 474 -27.90 9.02 -19.99
N ILE A 475 -28.10 8.46 -21.18
CA ILE A 475 -27.03 8.12 -22.11
C ILE A 475 -26.75 9.35 -22.98
N LEU A 476 -25.50 9.80 -23.01
CA LEU A 476 -24.99 10.85 -23.88
C LEU A 476 -24.12 10.23 -24.97
N LEU A 477 -24.55 10.32 -26.22
CA LEU A 477 -23.76 10.02 -27.39
C LEU A 477 -23.03 11.29 -27.86
N THR A 478 -21.71 11.27 -27.99
CA THR A 478 -20.91 12.40 -28.47
C THR A 478 -20.09 12.02 -29.70
N LYS A 479 -20.08 12.90 -30.70
CA LYS A 479 -19.15 12.83 -31.84
C LYS A 479 -18.07 13.87 -31.61
N ASN A 480 -16.82 13.44 -31.70
CA ASN A 480 -15.65 14.27 -31.40
C ASN A 480 -14.69 14.31 -32.57
N LYS A 481 -13.97 15.42 -32.72
CA LYS A 481 -12.82 15.59 -33.63
C LYS A 481 -11.64 14.69 -33.21
N PRO A 482 -10.61 14.51 -34.07
CA PRO A 482 -9.42 13.75 -33.70
C PRO A 482 -8.68 14.30 -32.47
N ASN A 483 -8.78 15.61 -32.23
CA ASN A 483 -8.21 16.28 -31.06
C ASN A 483 -9.08 16.21 -29.79
N GLY A 484 -10.19 15.47 -29.83
CA GLY A 484 -11.10 15.30 -28.69
C GLY A 484 -12.20 16.37 -28.55
N ASN A 485 -12.19 17.44 -29.35
CA ASN A 485 -13.24 18.47 -29.26
C ASN A 485 -14.58 17.93 -29.78
N GLU A 486 -15.66 18.19 -29.03
CA GLU A 486 -17.02 17.81 -29.42
C GLU A 486 -17.44 18.51 -30.72
N ILE A 487 -18.09 17.76 -31.60
CA ILE A 487 -18.77 18.22 -32.81
C ILE A 487 -20.26 18.33 -32.54
N TRP A 488 -20.86 17.26 -32.00
CA TRP A 488 -22.26 17.23 -31.59
C TRP A 488 -22.49 16.18 -30.50
N ASN A 489 -23.60 16.32 -29.78
CA ASN A 489 -24.07 15.33 -28.82
C ASN A 489 -25.58 15.04 -28.93
N LYS A 490 -25.99 13.88 -28.44
CA LYS A 490 -27.38 13.39 -28.39
C LYS A 490 -27.63 12.68 -27.08
N ARG A 491 -28.83 12.86 -26.51
CA ARG A 491 -29.23 12.25 -25.24
C ARG A 491 -30.31 11.20 -25.46
N PHE A 492 -30.18 10.10 -24.74
CA PHE A 492 -31.13 8.99 -24.72
C PHE A 492 -31.39 8.56 -23.28
N GLY A 493 -32.53 7.92 -23.06
CA GLY A 493 -33.02 7.59 -21.72
C GLY A 493 -34.34 8.30 -21.41
N GLY A 494 -34.84 8.10 -20.19
CA GLY A 494 -36.13 8.59 -19.72
C GLY A 494 -36.06 9.27 -18.37
N LYS A 495 -37.02 8.94 -17.49
CA LYS A 495 -37.23 9.62 -16.19
C LYS A 495 -36.48 8.96 -15.03
N SER A 496 -35.79 7.86 -15.27
CA SER A 496 -35.11 7.03 -14.26
C SER A 496 -33.64 6.84 -14.65
N TYR A 497 -33.04 5.69 -14.32
CA TYR A 497 -31.64 5.39 -14.59
C TYR A 497 -31.47 4.67 -15.93
N ASP A 498 -30.80 5.32 -16.86
CA ASP A 498 -30.33 4.78 -18.13
C ASP A 498 -28.81 4.83 -18.21
N LYS A 499 -28.18 3.75 -18.66
CA LYS A 499 -26.72 3.66 -18.86
C LYS A 499 -26.37 3.00 -20.18
N ALA A 500 -25.26 3.40 -20.77
CA ALA A 500 -24.66 2.73 -21.91
C ALA A 500 -23.45 1.90 -21.48
N SER A 501 -23.37 0.68 -21.99
CA SER A 501 -22.29 -0.27 -21.75
C SER A 501 -21.38 -0.43 -22.97
N SER A 502 -21.90 -0.26 -24.18
CA SER A 502 -21.10 -0.29 -25.41
C SER A 502 -21.73 0.51 -26.55
N ILE A 503 -20.91 0.78 -27.57
CA ILE A 503 -21.32 1.34 -28.84
C ILE A 503 -20.63 0.58 -29.98
N LEU A 504 -21.41 0.21 -30.99
CA LEU A 504 -20.95 -0.40 -32.23
C LEU A 504 -21.14 0.60 -33.38
N SER A 505 -20.08 0.85 -34.15
CA SER A 505 -20.17 1.65 -35.37
C SER A 505 -20.57 0.79 -36.55
N LEU A 506 -21.62 1.18 -37.24
CA LEU A 506 -22.19 0.50 -38.39
C LEU A 506 -22.01 1.36 -39.64
N LYS A 507 -22.22 0.76 -40.82
CA LYS A 507 -22.16 1.48 -42.09
C LYS A 507 -23.18 2.61 -42.19
N ASP A 508 -24.34 2.46 -41.55
CA ASP A 508 -25.49 3.36 -41.64
C ASP A 508 -25.79 4.11 -40.33
N GLY A 509 -24.97 3.95 -39.29
CA GLY A 509 -25.17 4.63 -38.02
C GLY A 509 -24.49 3.95 -36.84
N TYR A 510 -25.11 4.03 -35.66
CA TYR A 510 -24.53 3.49 -34.42
C TYR A 510 -25.54 2.61 -33.69
N LEU A 511 -25.07 1.55 -33.06
CA LEU A 511 -25.86 0.72 -32.15
C LEU A 511 -25.30 0.88 -30.74
N ILE A 512 -26.12 1.34 -29.81
CA ILE A 512 -25.76 1.55 -28.41
C ILE A 512 -26.41 0.44 -27.61
N VAL A 513 -25.65 -0.22 -26.75
CA VAL A 513 -26.17 -1.25 -25.82
C VAL A 513 -25.92 -0.80 -24.40
N GLY A 514 -26.88 -1.07 -23.53
CA GLY A 514 -26.78 -0.72 -22.12
C GLY A 514 -27.94 -1.28 -21.31
N SER A 515 -28.42 -0.51 -20.36
CA SER A 515 -29.53 -0.92 -19.49
C SER A 515 -30.37 0.27 -19.09
N THR A 516 -31.66 0.05 -18.87
CA THR A 516 -32.62 1.09 -18.54
C THR A 516 -33.56 0.64 -17.43
N SER A 517 -33.85 1.53 -16.50
CA SER A 517 -34.98 1.45 -15.57
C SER A 517 -36.06 2.49 -15.91
N SER A 518 -35.91 3.16 -17.06
CA SER A 518 -36.84 4.16 -17.58
C SER A 518 -37.87 3.57 -18.54
N PHE A 519 -37.57 2.40 -19.10
CA PHE A 519 -38.38 1.66 -20.08
C PHE A 519 -38.32 0.16 -19.74
N GLY A 520 -39.24 -0.62 -20.30
CA GLY A 520 -39.28 -2.08 -20.09
C GLY A 520 -40.21 -2.52 -18.96
N ASN A 521 -40.08 -3.79 -18.55
CA ASN A 521 -41.01 -4.46 -17.63
C ASN A 521 -40.40 -4.77 -16.26
N GLY A 522 -39.08 -4.62 -16.13
CA GLY A 522 -38.31 -5.01 -14.95
C GLY A 522 -37.74 -3.83 -14.19
N ASN A 523 -36.85 -4.13 -13.25
CA ASN A 523 -36.11 -3.10 -12.51
C ASN A 523 -35.03 -2.45 -13.38
N TYR A 524 -34.30 -3.28 -14.12
CA TYR A 524 -33.43 -2.86 -15.20
C TYR A 524 -33.65 -3.82 -16.37
N ASP A 525 -33.95 -3.30 -17.55
CA ASP A 525 -34.01 -4.07 -18.77
C ASP A 525 -32.76 -3.79 -19.64
N MET A 526 -32.33 -4.77 -20.43
CA MET A 526 -31.32 -4.55 -21.45
C MET A 526 -31.84 -3.51 -22.43
N PHE A 527 -31.05 -2.47 -22.70
CA PHE A 527 -31.50 -1.34 -23.52
C PHE A 527 -30.65 -1.22 -24.76
N VAL A 528 -31.28 -1.24 -25.93
CA VAL A 528 -30.59 -1.15 -27.21
C VAL A 528 -31.16 -0.01 -28.03
N ILE A 529 -30.29 0.83 -28.56
CA ILE A 529 -30.66 2.03 -29.33
C ILE A 529 -29.92 2.00 -30.65
N LYS A 530 -30.65 2.11 -31.76
CA LYS A 530 -30.08 2.36 -33.08
C LYS A 530 -30.21 3.83 -33.43
N THR A 531 -29.15 4.40 -33.97
CA THR A 531 -29.14 5.76 -34.52
C THR A 531 -28.70 5.77 -35.98
N ASP A 532 -28.94 6.89 -36.65
CA ASP A 532 -28.26 7.26 -37.89
C ASP A 532 -26.83 7.79 -37.61
N LEU A 533 -26.08 8.12 -38.67
CA LEU A 533 -24.72 8.69 -38.58
C LEU A 533 -24.65 10.10 -37.96
N LYS A 534 -25.80 10.78 -37.82
CA LYS A 534 -25.92 12.09 -37.15
C LYS A 534 -26.36 11.93 -35.69
N GLY A 535 -26.45 10.69 -35.19
CA GLY A 535 -26.88 10.35 -33.85
C GLY A 535 -28.38 10.50 -33.60
N ASN A 536 -29.21 10.66 -34.64
CA ASN A 536 -30.67 10.68 -34.45
C ASN A 536 -31.18 9.27 -34.22
N LYS A 537 -32.05 9.09 -33.22
CA LYS A 537 -32.68 7.81 -32.90
C LYS A 537 -33.48 7.29 -34.10
N LEU A 538 -33.19 6.08 -34.54
CA LEU A 538 -34.02 5.34 -35.49
C LEU A 538 -35.03 4.47 -34.74
N TRP A 539 -34.55 3.69 -33.77
CA TRP A 539 -35.37 2.89 -32.87
C TRP A 539 -34.66 2.68 -31.52
N GLN A 540 -35.43 2.27 -30.52
CA GLN A 540 -34.91 1.78 -29.25
C GLN A 540 -35.78 0.62 -28.80
N GLU A 541 -35.17 -0.42 -28.24
CA GLU A 541 -35.88 -1.60 -27.74
C GLU A 541 -35.31 -2.02 -26.39
N THR A 542 -36.18 -2.63 -25.58
CA THR A 542 -35.81 -3.24 -24.30
C THR A 542 -36.02 -4.73 -24.36
N TYR A 543 -35.05 -5.48 -23.82
CA TYR A 543 -35.14 -6.92 -23.69
C TYR A 543 -34.99 -7.26 -22.21
N GLY A 544 -35.94 -8.01 -21.69
CA GLY A 544 -35.99 -8.37 -20.28
C GLY A 544 -37.40 -8.72 -19.85
N GLU A 545 -37.51 -9.20 -18.62
CA GLU A 545 -38.78 -9.56 -17.99
C GLU A 545 -38.96 -8.74 -16.72
N PHE A 546 -39.18 -9.36 -15.57
CA PHE A 546 -39.44 -8.65 -14.31
C PHE A 546 -38.17 -8.37 -13.50
N ALA A 547 -37.08 -9.08 -13.77
CA ALA A 547 -35.86 -9.03 -12.97
C ALA A 547 -34.89 -7.93 -13.46
N ASN A 548 -33.60 -8.09 -13.19
CA ASN A 548 -32.59 -7.20 -13.75
C ASN A 548 -31.86 -7.88 -14.91
N GLU A 549 -31.89 -7.22 -16.05
CA GLU A 549 -31.21 -7.58 -17.27
C GLU A 549 -30.25 -6.47 -17.68
N TYR A 550 -28.98 -6.83 -17.89
CA TYR A 550 -27.94 -5.87 -18.23
C TYR A 550 -27.34 -6.20 -19.60
N GLY A 551 -27.45 -5.29 -20.56
CA GLY A 551 -26.69 -5.35 -21.81
C GLY A 551 -25.26 -4.86 -21.64
N TYR A 552 -24.30 -5.58 -22.22
CA TYR A 552 -22.88 -5.25 -22.16
C TYR A 552 -22.30 -4.91 -23.54
N SER A 553 -22.45 -5.82 -24.51
CA SER A 553 -21.84 -5.70 -25.83
C SER A 553 -22.76 -6.19 -26.95
N ALA A 554 -22.46 -5.81 -28.19
CA ALA A 554 -23.14 -6.35 -29.36
C ALA A 554 -22.19 -6.56 -30.54
N GLU A 555 -22.55 -7.51 -31.40
CA GLU A 555 -21.87 -7.84 -32.65
C GLU A 555 -22.88 -7.84 -33.80
N GLU A 556 -22.48 -7.34 -34.98
CA GLU A 556 -23.30 -7.39 -36.19
C GLU A 556 -23.22 -8.78 -36.82
N THR A 557 -24.35 -9.26 -37.33
CA THR A 557 -24.48 -10.52 -38.05
C THR A 557 -25.20 -10.30 -39.38
N ASP A 558 -25.21 -11.32 -40.24
CA ASP A 558 -25.95 -11.27 -41.51
C ASP A 558 -27.45 -10.98 -41.31
N GLN A 559 -28.02 -11.43 -40.18
CA GLN A 559 -29.44 -11.32 -39.85
C GLN A 559 -29.79 -10.11 -38.98
N GLY A 560 -28.80 -9.47 -38.34
CA GLY A 560 -29.01 -8.32 -37.46
C GLY A 560 -27.89 -8.20 -36.44
N TYR A 561 -28.18 -8.42 -35.16
CA TYR A 561 -27.22 -8.26 -34.08
C TYR A 561 -27.33 -9.37 -33.03
N ILE A 562 -26.19 -9.74 -32.44
CA ILE A 562 -26.13 -10.57 -31.23
C ILE A 562 -25.72 -9.65 -30.09
N ILE A 563 -26.53 -9.58 -29.04
CA ILE A 563 -26.28 -8.76 -27.86
C ILE A 563 -25.95 -9.68 -26.69
N LYS A 564 -24.85 -9.39 -25.99
CA LYS A 564 -24.39 -10.14 -24.83
C LYS A 564 -24.70 -9.35 -23.56
N GLY A 565 -25.23 -10.05 -22.57
CA GLY A 565 -25.69 -9.48 -21.33
C GLY A 565 -25.70 -10.49 -20.19
N THR A 566 -26.31 -10.07 -19.09
CA THR A 566 -26.75 -10.97 -18.02
C THR A 566 -28.25 -10.82 -17.80
N LYS A 567 -28.89 -11.90 -17.37
CA LYS A 567 -30.29 -11.93 -16.94
C LYS A 567 -30.37 -12.49 -15.53
N GLN A 568 -31.21 -11.89 -14.69
CA GLN A 568 -31.52 -12.42 -13.37
C GLN A 568 -32.77 -13.28 -13.42
N ASP A 569 -32.73 -14.43 -12.75
CA ASP A 569 -33.91 -15.29 -12.57
C ASP A 569 -34.21 -15.46 -11.08
N PHE A 570 -35.45 -15.13 -10.67
CA PHE A 570 -35.90 -15.32 -9.29
C PHE A 570 -36.32 -16.78 -9.06
N GLU A 571 -35.75 -17.41 -8.02
CA GLU A 571 -36.03 -18.82 -7.72
C GLU A 571 -37.42 -19.06 -7.11
N THR A 572 -38.06 -18.04 -6.51
CA THR A 572 -39.44 -18.12 -5.99
C THR A 572 -40.18 -16.78 -6.09
N TYR A 573 -41.36 -16.78 -6.71
CA TYR A 573 -42.23 -15.60 -6.86
C TYR A 573 -43.20 -15.39 -5.67
N ALA A 574 -42.97 -16.03 -4.52
CA ALA A 574 -43.88 -15.97 -3.39
C ALA A 574 -43.38 -15.02 -2.29
N THR A 575 -44.09 -13.88 -2.17
CA THR A 575 -43.98 -12.80 -1.15
C THR A 575 -42.90 -11.74 -1.40
N ASN A 576 -43.22 -10.49 -1.02
CA ASN A 576 -42.56 -9.21 -1.34
C ASN A 576 -41.09 -9.03 -0.86
N ASN A 577 -40.24 -10.06 -0.94
CA ASN A 577 -38.80 -9.95 -0.83
C ASN A 577 -38.12 -11.25 -1.30
N PRO A 578 -37.70 -11.36 -2.57
CA PRO A 578 -36.91 -12.51 -3.01
C PRO A 578 -35.54 -12.49 -2.30
N LYS A 579 -35.19 -13.59 -1.63
CA LYS A 579 -33.94 -13.74 -0.85
C LYS A 579 -32.75 -14.26 -1.66
N SER A 580 -32.95 -14.73 -2.88
CA SER A 580 -31.90 -15.19 -3.81
C SER A 580 -32.34 -14.99 -5.26
N TYR A 581 -31.39 -14.64 -6.12
CA TYR A 581 -31.54 -14.61 -7.58
C TYR A 581 -30.32 -15.28 -8.21
N LYS A 582 -30.52 -15.95 -9.34
CA LYS A 582 -29.42 -16.46 -10.16
C LYS A 582 -29.07 -15.43 -11.23
N VAL A 583 -27.79 -15.31 -11.57
CA VAL A 583 -27.34 -14.49 -12.70
C VAL A 583 -26.86 -15.43 -13.79
N ASN A 584 -27.44 -15.30 -14.97
CA ASN A 584 -27.12 -16.12 -16.13
C ASN A 584 -26.49 -15.27 -17.23
N VAL A 585 -25.49 -15.81 -17.93
CA VAL A 585 -25.00 -15.21 -19.17
C VAL A 585 -26.10 -15.30 -20.22
N TRP A 586 -26.41 -14.16 -20.83
CA TRP A 586 -27.59 -13.99 -21.67
C TRP A 586 -27.25 -13.45 -23.05
N TYR A 587 -27.78 -14.10 -24.08
CA TYR A 587 -27.66 -13.69 -25.47
C TYR A 587 -29.03 -13.39 -26.07
N VAL A 588 -29.18 -12.19 -26.62
CA VAL A 588 -30.36 -11.81 -27.39
C VAL A 588 -29.92 -11.61 -28.83
N THR A 589 -30.50 -12.37 -29.76
CA THR A 589 -30.31 -12.12 -31.19
C THR A 589 -31.51 -11.34 -31.70
N ILE A 590 -31.24 -10.29 -32.46
CA ILE A 590 -32.25 -9.33 -32.93
C ILE A 590 -32.05 -9.09 -34.43
N ASP A 591 -33.12 -8.76 -35.14
CA ASP A 591 -33.02 -8.29 -36.52
C ASP A 591 -32.53 -6.84 -36.60
N LYS A 592 -32.35 -6.33 -37.82
CA LYS A 592 -31.87 -4.96 -38.08
C LYS A 592 -32.84 -3.85 -37.58
N HIS A 593 -34.07 -4.22 -37.23
CA HIS A 593 -35.10 -3.34 -36.73
C HIS A 593 -35.35 -3.49 -35.22
N GLY A 594 -34.54 -4.30 -34.52
CA GLY A 594 -34.68 -4.51 -33.08
C GLY A 594 -35.74 -5.56 -32.71
N LYS A 595 -36.23 -6.36 -33.67
CA LYS A 595 -37.12 -7.47 -33.33
C LYS A 595 -36.31 -8.64 -32.81
N GLU A 596 -36.66 -9.15 -31.63
CA GLU A 596 -36.07 -10.38 -31.08
C GLU A 596 -36.29 -11.57 -32.03
N LEU A 597 -35.18 -12.26 -32.32
CA LEU A 597 -35.12 -13.50 -33.10
C LEU A 597 -34.88 -14.71 -32.20
N SER A 598 -34.03 -14.55 -31.18
CA SER A 598 -33.81 -15.57 -30.15
C SER A 598 -33.34 -14.96 -28.84
N ASN A 599 -33.53 -15.72 -27.76
CA ASN A 599 -33.17 -15.38 -26.40
C ASN A 599 -32.64 -16.64 -25.71
N THR A 600 -31.34 -16.65 -25.41
CA THR A 600 -30.61 -17.86 -24.98
C THR A 600 -29.82 -17.60 -23.72
N LEU A 601 -29.97 -18.48 -22.72
CA LEU A 601 -29.16 -18.52 -21.51
C LEU A 601 -28.12 -19.63 -21.65
N LEU A 602 -26.84 -19.34 -21.39
CA LEU A 602 -25.76 -20.31 -21.63
C LEU A 602 -25.19 -20.93 -20.34
N GLU A 603 -24.97 -20.13 -19.30
CA GLU A 603 -24.37 -20.63 -18.05
C GLU A 603 -24.76 -19.76 -16.85
N GLU A 604 -24.84 -20.40 -15.69
CA GLU A 604 -24.99 -19.77 -14.37
C GLU A 604 -23.63 -19.25 -13.91
N ILE A 605 -23.58 -18.01 -13.44
CA ILE A 605 -22.38 -17.41 -12.85
C ILE A 605 -22.66 -17.06 -11.39
N ASP A 606 -21.78 -17.52 -10.49
CA ASP A 606 -21.86 -17.34 -9.03
C ASP A 606 -21.74 -15.88 -8.57
#